data_AF-A0A450WGE1-F1
#
_entry.id   AF-A0A450WGE1-F1
#
_cell.length_a   1.000
_cell.length_b   1.000
_cell.length_c   1.000
_cell.angle_alpha   90.00
_cell.angle_beta   90.00
_cell.angle_gamma   90.00
#
_symmetry.space_group_name_H-M   'P 1'
#
loop_
_entity.id
_entity.type
_entity.pdbx_description
1 polymer ?
#
loop_
_entity_poly.entity_id
_entity_poly.type
_entity_poly.pdbx_seq_one_letter_code
_entity_poly.pdbx_strand_id
1 'polypeptide(L)'
;MLDLGAIPDQQLSKDRRLQARLLAMKYATRRAQQLAIRERLVEALKNAPEDLRPVIHYLISAYIYDEQMLRRIIREVKPEEESQMMSQFAQDIRRAALQEGRQESLLEGEAKLLLRQLSRRFQPLPDEVPERIYRADPDTIESWADRMLDAKSLEEVFSE
;
A
#
# COMPACT_ATOMS: atom_id res chain seq x y z
N MET A 1 1.99 20.85 -1.85
CA MET A 1 3.04 19.84 -2.10
C MET A 1 4.35 20.56 -2.37
N LEU A 2 5.40 20.28 -1.59
CA LEU A 2 6.73 20.83 -1.83
C LEU A 2 7.35 20.11 -3.04
N ASP A 3 7.65 20.81 -4.14
CA ASP A 3 8.35 20.20 -5.27
C ASP A 3 9.83 20.02 -4.93
N LEU A 4 10.15 18.87 -4.35
CA LEU A 4 11.51 18.45 -4.01
C LEU A 4 12.40 18.29 -5.27
N GLY A 5 11.82 18.32 -6.47
CA GLY A 5 12.52 18.19 -7.74
C GLY A 5 13.47 19.33 -8.06
N ALA A 6 13.14 20.55 -7.63
CA ALA A 6 13.89 21.76 -7.95
C ALA A 6 15.10 22.01 -7.02
N ILE A 7 15.15 21.34 -5.87
CA ILE A 7 16.19 21.56 -4.86
C ILE A 7 17.38 20.63 -5.11
N PRO A 8 18.63 21.14 -5.22
CA PRO A 8 19.81 20.29 -5.32
C PRO A 8 19.95 19.36 -4.11
N ASP A 9 20.40 18.12 -4.32
CA ASP A 9 20.45 17.08 -3.29
C ASP A 9 21.27 17.45 -2.05
N GLN A 10 22.36 18.19 -2.26
CA GLN A 10 23.23 18.69 -1.20
C GLN A 10 22.58 19.81 -0.37
N GLN A 11 21.50 20.41 -0.88
CA GLN A 11 20.77 21.51 -0.25
C GLN A 11 19.41 21.07 0.30
N LEU A 12 19.06 19.78 0.23
CA LEU A 12 17.78 19.27 0.74
C LEU A 12 17.61 19.51 2.24
N SER A 13 18.68 19.35 3.02
CA SER A 13 18.72 19.69 4.44
C SER A 13 20.16 19.74 4.94
N LYS A 14 20.44 20.59 5.93
CA LYS A 14 21.69 20.56 6.70
C LYS A 14 21.68 19.47 7.78
N ASP A 15 20.49 19.03 8.18
CA ASP A 15 20.30 17.88 9.06
C ASP A 15 20.43 16.58 8.24
N ARG A 16 21.38 15.73 8.64
CA ARG A 16 21.75 14.48 7.95
C ARG A 16 20.61 13.48 7.87
N ARG A 17 19.81 13.37 8.94
CA ARG A 17 18.67 12.45 9.03
C ARG A 17 17.53 12.91 8.12
N LEU A 18 17.22 14.21 8.19
CA LEU A 18 16.20 14.79 7.33
C LEU A 18 16.62 14.73 5.86
N GLN A 19 17.90 14.93 5.56
CA GLN A 19 18.44 14.80 4.21
C GLN A 19 18.25 13.39 3.65
N ALA A 20 18.58 12.34 4.41
CA ALA A 20 18.39 10.95 3.97
C ALA A 20 16.92 10.64 3.64
N ARG A 21 15.99 11.11 4.49
CA ARG A 21 14.54 10.94 4.27
C ARG A 21 14.04 11.70 3.05
N LEU A 22 14.45 12.96 2.89
CA LEU A 22 14.06 13.79 1.74
C LEU A 22 14.63 13.25 0.43
N LEU A 23 15.84 12.68 0.44
CA LEU A 23 16.40 11.97 -0.71
C LEU A 23 15.56 10.76 -1.07
N ALA A 24 15.19 9.93 -0.09
CA ALA A 24 14.29 8.80 -0.32
C ALA A 24 12.97 9.26 -0.97
N MET A 25 12.34 10.30 -0.42
CA MET A 25 11.07 10.84 -0.93
C MET A 25 11.18 11.47 -2.33
N LYS A 26 12.21 12.30 -2.58
CA LYS A 26 12.44 12.98 -3.85
C LYS A 26 12.54 11.99 -5.02
N TYR A 27 13.08 10.81 -4.73
CA TYR A 27 13.56 9.89 -5.72
C TYR A 27 12.80 8.58 -5.81
N ALA A 28 11.96 8.27 -4.81
CA ALA A 28 11.06 7.12 -4.85
C ALA A 28 10.14 7.12 -6.10
N THR A 29 9.82 8.29 -6.66
CA THR A 29 8.97 8.44 -7.85
C THR A 29 9.70 8.38 -9.20
N ARG A 30 11.04 8.39 -9.24
CA ARG A 30 11.82 8.68 -10.46
C ARG A 30 12.62 7.47 -10.97
N ARG A 31 11.94 6.56 -11.69
CA ARG A 31 12.55 5.35 -12.30
C ARG A 31 13.78 5.64 -13.18
N ALA A 32 13.82 6.77 -13.88
CA ALA A 32 14.88 7.09 -14.84
C ALA A 32 16.24 7.50 -14.24
N GLN A 33 16.34 7.74 -12.93
CA GLN A 33 17.56 8.27 -12.28
C GLN A 33 18.13 7.33 -11.19
N GLN A 34 17.63 6.10 -11.09
CA GLN A 34 17.86 5.16 -9.99
C GLN A 34 19.34 4.97 -9.59
N LEU A 35 20.28 5.01 -10.55
CA LEU A 35 21.71 4.80 -10.28
C LEU A 35 22.39 5.99 -9.58
N ALA A 36 22.13 7.21 -10.04
CA ALA A 36 22.69 8.44 -9.46
C ALA A 36 22.11 8.71 -8.06
N ILE A 37 20.86 8.28 -7.85
CA ILE A 37 20.14 8.34 -6.58
C ILE A 37 20.74 7.37 -5.57
N ARG A 38 21.06 6.14 -6.01
CA ARG A 38 21.62 5.11 -5.15
C ARG A 38 22.87 5.59 -4.43
N GLU A 39 23.81 6.17 -5.16
CA GLU A 39 25.08 6.61 -4.57
C GLU A 39 24.88 7.71 -3.53
N ARG A 40 24.01 8.67 -3.82
CA ARG A 40 23.68 9.76 -2.88
C ARG A 40 22.90 9.27 -1.67
N LEU A 41 21.97 8.34 -1.88
CA LEU A 41 21.18 7.75 -0.81
C LEU A 41 22.04 6.87 0.10
N VAL A 42 22.93 6.06 -0.47
CA VAL A 42 23.92 5.28 0.28
C VAL A 42 24.81 6.20 1.10
N GLU A 43 25.32 7.28 0.52
CA GLU A 43 26.16 8.24 1.25
C GLU A 43 25.39 8.93 2.39
N ALA A 44 24.16 9.37 2.14
CA ALA A 44 23.31 9.96 3.17
C ALA A 44 23.00 8.97 4.30
N LEU A 45 22.75 7.69 3.96
CA LEU A 45 22.48 6.64 4.93
C LEU A 45 23.75 6.18 5.68
N LYS A 46 24.93 6.20 5.06
CA LYS A 46 26.21 6.02 5.78
C LYS A 46 26.40 7.10 6.85
N ASN A 47 25.93 8.32 6.58
CA ASN A 47 25.93 9.45 7.52
C ASN A 47 24.74 9.47 8.52
N ALA A 48 23.75 8.60 8.33
CA ALA A 48 22.55 8.46 9.19
C ALA A 48 22.05 7.00 9.19
N PRO A 49 22.85 6.04 9.72
CA PRO A 49 22.58 4.61 9.58
C PRO A 49 21.32 4.15 10.35
N GLU A 50 20.91 4.88 11.39
CA GLU A 50 19.63 4.71 12.07
C GLU A 50 18.40 4.89 11.17
N ASP A 51 18.51 5.67 10.08
CA ASP A 51 17.41 5.87 9.14
C ASP A 51 17.36 4.83 8.02
N LEU A 52 18.31 3.87 7.97
CA LEU A 52 18.32 2.80 6.96
C LEU A 52 17.01 2.00 6.96
N ARG A 53 16.58 1.50 8.13
CA ARG A 53 15.35 0.71 8.26
C ARG A 53 14.09 1.48 7.83
N PRO A 54 13.79 2.68 8.38
CA PRO A 54 12.59 3.43 7.98
C PRO A 54 12.64 3.88 6.51
N VAL A 55 13.81 4.23 5.98
CA VAL A 55 13.94 4.55 4.55
C VAL A 55 13.64 3.33 3.69
N ILE A 56 14.24 2.17 3.95
CA ILE A 56 13.98 0.95 3.17
C ILE A 56 12.51 0.53 3.28
N HIS A 57 11.90 0.62 4.47
CA HIS A 57 10.48 0.33 4.66
C HIS A 57 9.58 1.28 3.83
N TYR A 58 9.90 2.57 3.80
CA TYR A 58 9.21 3.55 2.95
C TYR A 58 9.36 3.21 1.47
N LEU A 59 10.56 2.83 1.02
CA LEU A 59 10.80 2.45 -0.37
C LEU A 59 9.94 1.25 -0.78
N ILE A 60 9.90 0.19 0.04
CA ILE A 60 9.10 -1.02 -0.22
C ILE A 60 7.60 -0.75 -0.20
N SER A 61 7.12 0.04 0.76
CA SER A 61 5.67 0.31 0.92
C SER A 61 5.11 1.23 -0.16
N ALA A 62 5.90 2.20 -0.63
CA ALA A 62 5.44 3.15 -1.63
C ALA A 62 5.61 2.64 -3.09
N TYR A 63 6.47 1.65 -3.35
CA TYR A 63 6.80 1.21 -4.72
C TYR A 63 7.24 -0.26 -4.84
N ILE A 64 7.01 -0.85 -6.02
CA ILE A 64 7.60 -2.14 -6.44
C ILE A 64 9.10 -1.93 -6.67
N TYR A 65 9.92 -2.28 -5.68
CA TYR A 65 11.38 -2.15 -5.72
C TYR A 65 12.08 -3.37 -6.31
N ASP A 66 13.25 -3.12 -6.92
CA ASP A 66 14.21 -4.15 -7.31
C ASP A 66 14.96 -4.65 -6.06
N GLU A 67 14.82 -5.93 -5.74
CA GLU A 67 15.50 -6.60 -4.63
C GLU A 67 17.02 -6.36 -4.67
N GLN A 68 17.62 -6.36 -5.86
CA GLN A 68 19.06 -6.18 -6.01
C GLN A 68 19.52 -4.79 -5.57
N MET A 69 18.71 -3.77 -5.83
CA MET A 69 19.00 -2.41 -5.40
C MET A 69 18.94 -2.29 -3.88
N LEU A 70 17.90 -2.85 -3.24
CA LEU A 70 17.76 -2.85 -1.79
C LEU A 70 18.93 -3.57 -1.12
N ARG A 71 19.27 -4.76 -1.63
CA ARG A 71 20.42 -5.53 -1.16
C ARG A 71 21.73 -4.74 -1.25
N ARG A 72 21.96 -4.04 -2.37
CA ARG A 72 23.15 -3.19 -2.54
C ARG A 72 23.18 -2.03 -1.55
N ILE A 73 22.06 -1.34 -1.33
CA ILE A 73 22.00 -0.23 -0.36
C ILE A 73 22.28 -0.74 1.05
N ILE A 74 21.64 -1.84 1.46
CA ILE A 74 21.85 -2.41 2.80
C ILE A 74 23.29 -2.86 2.96
N ARG A 75 23.85 -3.57 1.98
CA ARG A 75 25.25 -4.03 2.03
C ARG A 75 26.26 -2.89 2.13
N GLU A 76 25.99 -1.77 1.47
CA GLU A 76 26.86 -0.59 1.51
C GLU A 76 26.77 0.16 2.85
N VAL A 77 25.61 0.18 3.49
CA VAL A 77 25.37 0.97 4.72
C VAL A 77 25.60 0.14 5.98
N LYS A 78 25.09 -1.09 6.02
CA LYS A 78 25.16 -2.05 7.14
C LYS A 78 25.21 -3.50 6.63
N PRO A 79 26.38 -3.99 6.18
CA PRO A 79 26.50 -5.34 5.62
C PRO A 79 26.16 -6.43 6.64
N GLU A 80 26.34 -6.19 7.93
CA GLU A 80 26.07 -7.15 9.00
C GLU A 80 24.56 -7.42 9.17
N GLU A 81 23.71 -6.45 8.81
CA GLU A 81 22.25 -6.55 8.92
C GLU A 81 21.60 -7.06 7.62
N GLU A 82 22.34 -7.26 6.52
CA GLU A 82 21.79 -7.61 5.20
C GLU A 82 20.83 -8.80 5.25
N SER A 83 21.30 -9.94 5.77
CA SER A 83 20.52 -11.18 5.79
C SER A 83 19.25 -11.04 6.64
N GLN A 84 19.39 -10.43 7.83
CA GLN A 84 18.26 -10.22 8.74
C GLN A 84 17.21 -9.29 8.13
N MET A 85 17.66 -8.16 7.57
CA MET A 85 16.77 -7.17 6.97
C MET A 85 16.04 -7.73 5.75
N MET A 86 16.75 -8.40 4.84
CA MET A 86 16.13 -9.01 3.65
C MET A 86 15.09 -10.08 4.03
N SER A 87 15.39 -10.91 5.03
CA SER A 87 14.44 -11.90 5.55
C SER A 87 13.19 -11.24 6.14
N GLN A 88 13.37 -10.19 6.95
CA GLN A 88 12.26 -9.46 7.55
C GLN A 88 11.37 -8.81 6.49
N PHE A 89 11.96 -8.17 5.48
CA PHE A 89 11.21 -7.55 4.38
C PHE A 89 10.40 -8.57 3.57
N ALA A 90 10.97 -9.74 3.27
CA ALA A 90 10.24 -10.80 2.59
C ALA A 90 9.03 -11.28 3.40
N GLN A 91 9.16 -11.39 4.73
CA GLN A 91 8.05 -11.75 5.60
C GLN A 91 6.96 -10.66 5.64
N ASP A 92 7.37 -9.39 5.73
CA ASP A 92 6.43 -8.27 5.81
C ASP A 92 5.62 -8.12 4.51
N ILE A 93 6.27 -8.21 3.34
CA ILE A 93 5.60 -8.20 2.03
C ILE A 93 4.60 -9.35 1.94
N ARG A 94 5.00 -10.55 2.35
CA ARG A 94 4.11 -11.72 2.33
C ARG A 94 2.91 -11.54 3.25
N ARG A 95 3.10 -10.95 4.43
CA ARG A 95 2.00 -10.68 5.37
C ARG A 95 1.03 -9.64 4.82
N ALA A 96 1.53 -8.54 4.25
CA ALA A 96 0.71 -7.51 3.63
C ALA A 96 -0.13 -8.08 2.48
N ALA A 97 0.49 -8.79 1.55
CA ALA A 97 -0.21 -9.43 0.43
C ALA A 97 -1.28 -10.44 0.88
N LEU A 98 -1.01 -11.21 1.95
CA LEU A 98 -2.00 -12.13 2.53
C LEU A 98 -3.14 -11.40 3.26
N GLN A 99 -2.89 -10.22 3.83
CA GLN A 99 -3.93 -9.42 4.46
C GLN A 99 -4.83 -8.77 3.41
N GLU A 100 -4.25 -8.12 2.41
CA GLU A 100 -4.98 -7.52 1.29
C GLU A 100 -5.82 -8.57 0.55
N GLY A 101 -5.22 -9.69 0.14
CA GLY A 101 -5.97 -10.75 -0.54
C GLY A 101 -7.08 -11.38 0.32
N ARG A 102 -6.92 -11.43 1.65
CA ARG A 102 -7.99 -11.88 2.55
C ARG A 102 -9.13 -10.87 2.63
N GLN A 103 -8.82 -9.58 2.73
CA GLN A 103 -9.84 -8.54 2.77
C GLN A 103 -10.63 -8.49 1.45
N GLU A 104 -9.94 -8.51 0.30
CA GLU A 104 -10.60 -8.53 -1.02
C GLU A 104 -11.50 -9.78 -1.19
N SER A 105 -11.03 -10.96 -0.80
CA SER A 105 -11.81 -12.20 -0.93
C SER A 105 -13.00 -12.28 0.02
N LEU A 106 -12.90 -11.70 1.22
CA LEU A 106 -14.03 -11.58 2.13
C LEU A 106 -15.09 -10.64 1.55
N LEU A 107 -14.69 -9.47 1.05
CA LEU A 107 -15.62 -8.51 0.45
C LEU A 107 -16.33 -9.07 -0.77
N GLU A 108 -15.59 -9.73 -1.67
CA GLU A 108 -16.22 -10.43 -2.79
C GLU A 108 -17.20 -11.51 -2.31
N GLY A 109 -16.88 -12.21 -1.22
CA GLY A 109 -17.73 -13.24 -0.63
C GLY A 109 -19.03 -12.69 -0.08
N GLU A 110 -18.97 -11.59 0.67
CA GLU A 110 -20.12 -10.89 1.24
C GLU A 110 -21.01 -10.29 0.14
N ALA A 111 -20.41 -9.63 -0.85
CA ALA A 111 -21.11 -9.11 -2.03
C ALA A 111 -21.86 -10.23 -2.79
N LYS A 112 -21.19 -11.35 -3.07
CA LYS A 112 -21.79 -12.51 -3.74
C LYS A 112 -22.93 -13.11 -2.91
N LEU A 113 -22.77 -13.17 -1.58
CA LEU A 113 -23.79 -13.70 -0.69
C LEU A 113 -25.03 -12.79 -0.67
N LEU A 114 -24.84 -11.47 -0.48
CA LEU A 114 -25.91 -10.49 -0.48
C LEU A 114 -26.69 -10.50 -1.80
N LEU A 115 -25.99 -10.48 -2.94
CA LEU A 115 -26.61 -10.55 -4.26
C LEU A 115 -27.46 -11.82 -4.43
N ARG A 116 -26.97 -12.97 -3.95
CA ARG A 116 -27.71 -14.23 -3.96
C ARG A 116 -28.97 -14.18 -3.10
N GLN A 117 -28.92 -13.54 -1.93
CA GLN A 117 -30.09 -13.40 -1.05
C GLN A 117 -31.14 -12.45 -1.63
N LEU A 118 -30.70 -11.30 -2.15
CA LEU A 118 -31.57 -10.34 -2.84
C LEU A 118 -32.25 -10.98 -4.04
N SER A 119 -31.50 -11.77 -4.82
CA SER A 119 -32.04 -12.51 -5.96
C SER A 119 -33.12 -13.49 -5.52
N ARG A 120 -32.98 -14.15 -4.37
CA ARG A 120 -34.00 -15.09 -3.88
C ARG A 120 -35.24 -14.40 -3.32
N ARG A 121 -35.10 -13.22 -2.71
CA ARG A 121 -36.21 -12.52 -2.03
C ARG A 121 -37.01 -11.61 -2.95
N PHE A 122 -36.34 -10.88 -3.84
CA PHE A 122 -36.94 -9.77 -4.59
C PHE A 122 -37.01 -9.99 -6.11
N GLN A 123 -36.72 -11.21 -6.57
CA GLN A 123 -36.64 -11.57 -7.97
C GLN A 123 -37.81 -11.01 -8.83
N PRO A 124 -37.54 -10.42 -10.02
CA PRO A 124 -36.23 -10.21 -10.65
C PRO A 124 -35.47 -8.98 -10.11
N LEU A 125 -34.14 -9.06 -10.04
CA LEU A 125 -33.29 -7.92 -9.69
C LEU A 125 -33.00 -7.04 -10.92
N PRO A 126 -32.99 -5.70 -10.76
CA PRO A 126 -32.46 -4.80 -11.78
C PRO A 126 -30.99 -5.07 -12.09
N ASP A 127 -30.59 -4.88 -13.35
CA ASP A 127 -29.22 -5.12 -13.83
C ASP A 127 -28.15 -4.24 -13.15
N GLU A 128 -28.58 -3.14 -12.52
CA GLU A 128 -27.72 -2.19 -11.81
C GLU A 128 -27.31 -2.69 -10.41
N VAL A 129 -28.08 -3.62 -9.83
CA VAL A 129 -27.88 -4.10 -8.44
C VAL A 129 -26.54 -4.81 -8.25
N PRO A 130 -26.11 -5.74 -9.12
CA PRO A 130 -24.80 -6.38 -8.98
C PRO A 130 -23.65 -5.37 -8.95
N GLU A 131 -23.64 -4.40 -9.86
CA GLU A 131 -22.58 -3.41 -9.95
C GLU A 131 -22.56 -2.48 -8.72
N ARG A 132 -23.74 -2.10 -8.21
CA ARG A 132 -23.87 -1.33 -6.98
C ARG A 132 -23.30 -2.07 -5.77
N ILE A 133 -23.51 -3.38 -5.67
CA ILE A 133 -23.02 -4.20 -4.57
C ILE A 133 -21.50 -4.38 -4.63
N TYR A 134 -20.93 -4.69 -5.79
CA TYR A 134 -19.47 -4.88 -5.91
C TYR A 134 -18.65 -3.59 -5.75
N ARG A 135 -19.28 -2.42 -5.87
CA ARG A 135 -18.63 -1.11 -5.66
C ARG A 135 -18.79 -0.57 -4.24
N ALA A 136 -19.64 -1.17 -3.43
CA ALA A 136 -19.84 -0.73 -2.06
C ALA A 136 -18.66 -1.13 -1.17
N ASP A 137 -18.38 -0.29 -0.17
CA ASP A 137 -17.41 -0.61 0.88
C ASP A 137 -17.99 -1.66 1.86
N PRO A 138 -17.14 -2.33 2.66
CA PRO A 138 -17.56 -3.37 3.61
C PRO A 138 -18.75 -2.96 4.49
N ASP A 139 -18.68 -1.79 5.11
CA ASP A 139 -19.65 -1.34 6.12
C ASP A 139 -21.03 -1.12 5.48
N THR A 140 -21.03 -0.64 4.23
CA THR A 140 -22.24 -0.50 3.42
C THR A 140 -22.86 -1.87 3.08
N ILE A 141 -22.04 -2.87 2.71
CA ILE A 141 -22.53 -4.22 2.40
C ILE A 141 -23.13 -4.88 3.65
N GLU A 142 -22.49 -4.76 4.81
CA GLU A 142 -23.01 -5.24 6.10
C GLU A 142 -24.35 -4.58 6.43
N SER A 143 -24.44 -3.26 6.30
CA SER A 143 -25.68 -2.51 6.56
C SER A 143 -26.83 -2.95 5.66
N TRP A 144 -26.55 -3.22 4.37
CA TRP A 144 -27.55 -3.78 3.46
C TRP A 144 -27.92 -5.21 3.82
N ALA A 145 -26.98 -6.03 4.28
CA ALA A 145 -27.27 -7.39 4.73
C ALA A 145 -28.19 -7.40 5.97
N ASP A 146 -27.98 -6.51 6.93
CA ASP A 146 -28.83 -6.35 8.09
C ASP A 146 -30.23 -5.86 7.71
N ARG A 147 -30.32 -4.80 6.89
CA ARG A 147 -31.61 -4.27 6.40
C ARG A 147 -32.36 -5.29 5.55
N MET A 148 -31.64 -6.15 4.81
CA MET A 148 -32.22 -7.19 4.00
C MET A 148 -33.06 -8.18 4.80
N LEU A 149 -32.89 -8.28 6.12
CA LEU A 149 -33.72 -9.13 6.99
C LEU A 149 -35.16 -8.59 7.11
N ASP A 150 -35.33 -7.29 7.29
CA ASP A 150 -36.64 -6.68 7.57
C ASP A 150 -37.27 -5.95 6.37
N ALA A 151 -36.46 -5.50 5.42
CA ALA A 151 -36.88 -4.68 4.28
C ALA A 151 -37.93 -5.37 3.39
N LYS A 152 -38.97 -4.62 3.02
CA LYS A 152 -40.06 -5.10 2.15
C LYS A 152 -39.79 -4.87 0.67
N SER A 153 -38.78 -4.08 0.33
CA SER A 153 -38.39 -3.76 -1.05
C SER A 153 -36.88 -3.57 -1.18
N LEU A 154 -36.38 -3.55 -2.43
CA LEU A 154 -34.98 -3.25 -2.71
C LEU A 154 -34.62 -1.82 -2.31
N GLU A 155 -35.55 -0.87 -2.47
CA GLU A 155 -35.37 0.53 -2.08
C GLU A 155 -35.14 0.67 -0.58
N GLU A 156 -35.84 -0.11 0.24
CA GLU A 156 -35.65 -0.13 1.70
C GLU A 156 -34.28 -0.73 2.08
N VAL A 157 -33.83 -1.79 1.40
CA VAL A 157 -32.49 -2.35 1.62
C VAL A 157 -31.40 -1.32 1.35
N PHE A 158 -31.53 -0.62 0.23
CA PHE A 158 -30.52 0.29 -0.29
C PHE A 158 -30.70 1.75 0.14
N SER A 159 -31.58 2.01 1.11
CA SER A 159 -31.70 3.30 1.76
C SER A 159 -30.39 3.69 2.45
N GLU A 160 -30.10 4.99 2.62
CA GLU A 160 -28.92 5.46 3.36
C GLU A 160 -29.17 5.43 4.88
#